data_AF-A0A9X0H168-F1
#
_entry.id   AF-A0A9X0H168-F1
#
_cell.length_a   1.000
_cell.length_b   1.000
_cell.length_c   1.000
_cell.angle_alpha   90.00
_cell.angle_beta   90.00
_cell.angle_gamma   90.00
#
_symmetry.space_group_name_H-M   'P 1'
#
loop_
_entity.id
_entity.type
_entity.pdbx_description
1 polymer ?
#
loop_
_entity_poly.entity_id
_entity_poly.type
_entity_poly.pdbx_seq_one_letter_code
_entity_poly.pdbx_strand_id
1 'polypeptide(L)'
;MQIISHRGYWLQKPERNLPEAFHRSFDLGFGTETDVRDVAGQLVISHDMPVGGELTLEELLAIMAGRNLPLAINIKADGMAQALAKTFARYGHTNWFAFDMAVPDMRSYFHANVITYTRLSEVEPSPAWIEKAAGVWLDGFEGEWFSSQVIGDLLSQGKQVCGISRVAWA
;
A
#
# COMPACT_ATOMS: atom_id res chain seq x y z
N MET A 1 -13.21 -0.42 10.59
CA MET A 1 -12.96 0.28 9.31
C MET A 1 -11.87 1.31 9.56
N GLN A 2 -10.86 1.34 8.70
CA GLN A 2 -9.79 2.35 8.72
C GLN A 2 -9.83 3.11 7.39
N ILE A 3 -9.46 4.39 7.41
CA ILE A 3 -9.42 5.24 6.21
C ILE A 3 -7.96 5.48 5.85
N ILE A 4 -7.63 5.27 4.58
CA ILE A 4 -6.35 5.62 4.00
C ILE A 4 -6.59 6.54 2.80
N SER A 5 -5.76 7.57 2.65
CA SER A 5 -5.76 8.43 1.45
C SER A 5 -4.98 7.77 0.31
N HIS A 6 -5.43 7.90 -0.94
CA HIS A 6 -4.71 7.39 -2.10
C HIS A 6 -3.61 8.37 -2.53
N ARG A 7 -2.33 8.00 -2.28
CA ARG A 7 -1.13 8.83 -2.54
C ARG A 7 -1.10 10.15 -1.78
N GLY A 8 -1.50 10.10 -0.51
CA GLY A 8 -1.70 11.26 0.36
C GLY A 8 -3.05 11.95 0.11
N TYR A 9 -3.43 12.86 0.98
CA TYR A 9 -4.59 13.71 0.80
C TYR A 9 -4.14 14.93 0.03
N TRP A 10 -4.40 14.96 -1.28
CA TRP A 10 -4.03 16.06 -2.19
C TRP A 10 -5.25 16.93 -2.55
N LEU A 11 -5.06 18.24 -2.70
CA LEU A 11 -6.05 19.17 -3.26
C LEU A 11 -5.93 19.25 -4.78
N GLN A 12 -4.71 19.06 -5.29
CA GLN A 12 -4.41 19.07 -6.72
C GLN A 12 -3.63 17.82 -7.11
N LYS A 13 -3.89 17.28 -8.31
CA LYS A 13 -3.24 16.05 -8.81
C LYS A 13 -1.70 16.04 -8.71
N PRO A 14 -0.97 17.17 -8.89
CA PRO A 14 0.48 17.20 -8.76
C PRO A 14 1.00 16.96 -7.33
N GLU A 15 0.17 17.14 -6.30
CA GLU A 15 0.57 16.97 -4.90
C GLU A 15 0.61 15.48 -4.47
N ARG A 16 0.19 14.56 -5.35
CA ARG A 16 0.24 13.11 -5.08
C ARG A 16 1.67 12.67 -4.78
N ASN A 17 1.82 11.88 -3.73
CA ASN A 17 3.12 11.39 -3.25
C ASN A 17 4.10 12.52 -2.83
N LEU A 18 3.63 13.76 -2.63
CA LEU A 18 4.44 14.85 -2.09
C LEU A 18 4.22 15.01 -0.57
N PRO A 19 5.20 15.57 0.17
CA PRO A 19 5.11 15.74 1.62
C PRO A 19 3.83 16.42 2.11
N GLU A 20 3.36 17.47 1.44
CA GLU A 20 2.17 18.22 1.84
C GLU A 20 0.88 17.39 1.80
N ALA A 21 0.80 16.38 0.93
CA ALA A 21 -0.34 15.48 0.88
C ALA A 21 -0.30 14.46 2.03
N PHE A 22 0.89 13.99 2.39
CA PHE A 22 1.07 13.08 3.52
C PHE A 22 0.86 13.76 4.87
N HIS A 23 1.39 14.96 5.06
CA HIS A 23 1.12 15.76 6.26
C HIS A 23 -0.37 15.92 6.49
N ARG A 24 -1.12 16.33 5.46
CA ARG A 24 -2.58 16.48 5.56
C ARG A 24 -3.30 15.18 5.90
N SER A 25 -2.91 14.04 5.30
CA SER A 25 -3.50 12.75 5.68
C SER A 25 -3.28 12.43 7.15
N PHE A 26 -2.03 12.52 7.60
CA PHE A 26 -1.65 12.08 8.93
C PHE A 26 -2.16 13.03 10.02
N ASP A 27 -2.23 14.33 9.75
CA ASP A 27 -2.80 15.32 10.66
C ASP A 27 -4.32 15.15 10.84
N LEU A 28 -5.01 14.58 9.84
CA LEU A 28 -6.41 14.18 9.94
C LEU A 28 -6.60 12.78 10.56
N GLY A 29 -5.51 12.09 10.91
CA GLY A 29 -5.56 10.73 11.47
C GLY A 29 -5.85 9.65 10.43
N PHE A 30 -5.72 9.95 9.14
CA PHE A 30 -5.83 8.97 8.07
C PHE A 30 -4.47 8.36 7.78
N GLY A 31 -4.44 7.05 7.50
CA GLY A 31 -3.27 6.45 6.89
C GLY A 31 -3.14 6.85 5.41
N THR A 32 -2.23 6.21 4.69
CA THR A 32 -2.13 6.42 3.23
C THR A 32 -1.79 5.14 2.51
N GLU A 33 -2.32 5.00 1.30
CA GLU A 33 -1.71 4.20 0.26
C GLU A 33 -0.63 5.05 -0.43
N THR A 34 0.45 4.40 -0.85
CA THR A 34 1.47 5.02 -1.70
C THR A 34 2.26 3.98 -2.48
N ASP A 35 3.00 4.44 -3.50
CA ASP A 35 3.76 3.61 -4.41
C ASP A 35 5.25 3.63 -4.04
N VAL A 36 5.86 2.46 -3.88
CA VAL A 36 7.30 2.35 -3.59
C VAL A 36 8.05 1.72 -4.75
N ARG A 37 9.19 2.33 -5.08
CA ARG A 37 10.20 1.86 -6.05
C ARG A 37 11.59 1.95 -5.44
N ASP A 38 12.56 1.34 -6.11
CA ASP A 38 13.98 1.53 -5.84
C ASP A 38 14.63 2.46 -6.87
N VAL A 39 15.62 3.24 -6.43
CA VAL A 39 16.53 3.98 -7.31
C VAL A 39 17.90 4.07 -6.64
N ALA A 40 18.95 3.67 -7.36
CA ALA A 40 20.33 3.69 -6.86
C ALA A 40 20.52 3.06 -5.46
N GLY A 41 19.77 1.99 -5.15
CA GLY A 41 19.83 1.29 -3.86
C GLY A 41 19.01 1.92 -2.73
N GLN A 42 18.20 2.95 -3.02
CA GLN A 42 17.32 3.62 -2.07
C GLN A 42 15.85 3.28 -2.35
N LEU A 43 15.03 3.21 -1.31
CA LEU A 43 13.58 3.11 -1.44
C LEU A 43 12.97 4.52 -1.55
N VAL A 44 12.24 4.75 -2.62
CA VAL A 44 11.61 6.02 -2.93
C VAL A 44 10.11 5.86 -3.16
N ILE A 45 9.39 6.93 -2.89
CA ILE A 45 7.96 7.06 -3.11
C ILE A 45 7.74 7.56 -4.54
N SER A 46 7.34 6.67 -5.44
CA SER A 46 7.07 7.03 -6.83
C SER A 46 6.16 6.01 -7.52
N HIS A 47 5.14 6.52 -8.21
CA HIS A 47 4.31 5.71 -9.08
C HIS A 47 5.03 5.35 -10.39
N ASP A 48 5.60 6.36 -11.03
CA ASP A 48 6.32 6.23 -12.29
C ASP A 48 7.78 5.88 -12.01
N MET A 49 8.51 5.48 -13.05
CA MET A 49 9.93 5.12 -12.90
C MET A 49 10.73 6.33 -12.38
N PRO A 50 11.42 6.21 -11.23
CA PRO A 50 12.13 7.32 -10.61
C PRO A 50 13.38 7.68 -11.42
N VAL A 51 13.77 8.94 -11.34
CA VAL A 51 15.01 9.50 -11.91
C VAL A 51 15.92 10.11 -10.85
N GLY A 52 15.48 10.12 -9.58
CA GLY A 52 16.19 10.71 -8.44
C GLY A 52 15.55 12.01 -7.96
N GLY A 53 15.66 12.27 -6.66
CA GLY A 53 15.08 13.44 -5.99
C GLY A 53 13.63 13.26 -5.52
N GLU A 54 13.06 12.08 -5.72
CA GLU A 54 11.78 11.70 -5.13
C GLU A 54 11.87 11.59 -3.60
N LEU A 55 10.73 11.74 -2.93
CA LEU A 55 10.63 11.51 -1.49
C LEU A 55 11.06 10.08 -1.18
N THR A 56 11.99 9.91 -0.24
CA THR A 56 12.39 8.58 0.22
C THR A 56 11.35 7.98 1.18
N LEU A 57 11.35 6.66 1.31
CA LEU A 57 10.52 6.00 2.33
C LEU A 57 10.88 6.47 3.76
N GLU A 58 12.15 6.76 4.01
CA GLU A 58 12.63 7.26 5.30
C GLU A 58 12.06 8.65 5.62
N GLU A 59 11.97 9.53 4.62
CA GLU A 59 11.34 10.85 4.76
C GLU A 59 9.82 10.75 4.96
N LEU A 60 9.14 9.83 4.26
CA LEU A 60 7.73 9.54 4.54
C LEU A 60 7.51 9.09 5.98
N LEU A 61 8.35 8.19 6.49
CA LEU A 61 8.28 7.72 7.88
C LEU A 61 8.64 8.83 8.89
N ALA A 62 9.49 9.79 8.51
CA ALA A 62 9.72 10.99 9.31
C ALA A 62 8.46 11.87 9.39
N ILE A 63 7.73 12.05 8.28
CA ILE A 63 6.45 12.78 8.23
C ILE A 63 5.38 12.11 9.11
N MET A 64 5.41 10.78 9.25
CA MET A 64 4.55 10.04 10.18
C MET A 64 4.74 10.49 11.65
N ALA A 65 5.90 11.07 11.99
CA ALA A 65 6.17 11.73 13.27
C ALA A 65 5.84 10.86 14.50
N GLY A 66 6.19 9.57 14.45
CA GLY A 66 5.95 8.60 15.53
C GLY A 66 4.52 8.07 15.62
N ARG A 67 3.60 8.53 14.76
CA ARG A 67 2.26 7.92 14.63
C ARG A 67 2.38 6.51 14.04
N ASN A 68 1.37 5.68 14.28
CA ASN A 68 1.29 4.32 13.72
C ASN A 68 0.01 4.17 12.86
N LEU A 69 -0.23 5.15 11.98
CA LEU A 69 -1.36 5.16 11.05
C LEU A 69 -1.12 4.13 9.92
N PRO A 70 -2.19 3.54 9.34
CA PRO A 70 -2.04 2.45 8.38
C PRO A 70 -1.33 2.89 7.10
N LEU A 71 -0.31 2.15 6.67
CA LEU A 71 0.37 2.34 5.40
C LEU A 71 0.14 1.15 4.47
N ALA A 72 -0.55 1.38 3.36
CA ALA A 72 -0.70 0.43 2.27
C ALA A 72 0.41 0.68 1.24
N ILE A 73 1.37 -0.23 1.13
CA ILE A 73 2.56 -0.05 0.31
C ILE A 73 2.40 -0.81 -1.01
N ASN A 74 2.14 -0.07 -2.09
CA ASN A 74 2.05 -0.60 -3.44
C ASN A 74 3.45 -0.83 -3.99
N ILE A 75 3.79 -2.09 -4.26
CA ILE A 75 5.11 -2.47 -4.76
C ILE A 75 5.14 -2.33 -6.28
N LYS A 76 5.99 -1.43 -6.78
CA LYS A 76 6.12 -1.17 -8.22
C LYS A 76 7.39 -1.73 -8.87
N ALA A 77 8.26 -2.35 -8.08
CA ALA A 77 9.48 -3.02 -8.52
C ALA A 77 9.79 -4.21 -7.60
N ASP A 78 10.30 -5.30 -8.17
CA ASP A 78 10.62 -6.52 -7.42
C ASP A 78 11.93 -6.37 -6.61
N GLY A 79 12.14 -7.25 -5.62
CA GLY A 79 13.42 -7.36 -4.90
C GLY A 79 13.59 -6.40 -3.72
N MET A 80 12.55 -5.62 -3.38
CA MET A 80 12.59 -4.63 -2.30
C MET A 80 12.24 -5.18 -0.91
N ALA A 81 11.75 -6.42 -0.80
CA ALA A 81 11.16 -6.98 0.43
C ALA A 81 12.05 -6.83 1.68
N GLN A 82 13.34 -7.17 1.57
CA GLN A 82 14.27 -7.09 2.71
C GLN A 82 14.59 -5.65 3.10
N ALA A 83 14.72 -4.75 2.12
CA ALA A 83 14.99 -3.34 2.38
C ALA A 83 13.78 -2.67 3.06
N LEU A 84 12.56 -2.99 2.60
CA LEU A 84 11.31 -2.53 3.22
C LEU A 84 11.22 -3.00 4.67
N ALA A 85 11.32 -4.32 4.91
CA ALA A 85 11.21 -4.89 6.25
C ALA A 85 12.21 -4.25 7.24
N LYS A 86 13.49 -4.09 6.82
CA LYS A 86 14.51 -3.44 7.64
C LYS A 86 14.21 -1.98 7.93
N THR A 87 13.73 -1.23 6.94
CA THR A 87 13.42 0.20 7.09
C THR A 87 12.25 0.41 8.04
N PHE A 88 11.14 -0.31 7.86
CA PHE A 88 10.00 -0.23 8.77
C PHE A 88 10.36 -0.65 10.21
N ALA A 89 11.12 -1.75 10.37
CA ALA A 89 11.57 -2.20 11.69
C ALA A 89 12.46 -1.17 12.40
N ARG A 90 13.40 -0.54 11.66
CA ARG A 90 14.28 0.52 12.19
C ARG A 90 13.49 1.74 12.71
N TYR A 91 12.40 2.10 12.04
CA TYR A 91 11.52 3.20 12.45
C TYR A 91 10.46 2.77 13.49
N GLY A 92 10.38 1.48 13.83
CA GLY A 92 9.39 0.95 14.76
C GLY A 92 7.94 1.05 14.25
N HIS A 93 7.74 1.24 12.94
CA HIS A 93 6.41 1.39 12.36
C HIS A 93 5.86 0.00 11.99
N THR A 94 4.73 -0.38 12.60
CA THR A 94 4.20 -1.75 12.54
C THR A 94 2.86 -1.85 11.80
N ASN A 95 2.17 -0.73 11.59
CA ASN A 95 0.86 -0.71 10.94
C ASN A 95 0.98 -0.52 9.42
N TRP A 96 1.57 -1.50 8.75
CA TRP A 96 1.74 -1.46 7.30
C TRP A 96 1.61 -2.84 6.66
N PHE A 97 1.26 -2.86 5.37
CA PHE A 97 1.24 -4.07 4.56
C PHE A 97 1.71 -3.76 3.13
N ALA A 98 2.25 -4.76 2.46
CA ALA A 98 2.65 -4.69 1.06
C ALA A 98 1.62 -5.36 0.15
N PHE A 99 1.42 -4.82 -1.05
CA PHE A 99 0.55 -5.40 -2.07
C PHE A 99 1.10 -5.08 -3.48
N ASP A 100 0.48 -5.62 -4.52
CA ASP A 100 0.78 -5.34 -5.94
C ASP A 100 2.18 -5.71 -6.50
N MET A 101 3.05 -6.32 -5.71
CA MET A 101 4.26 -7.01 -6.19
C MET A 101 3.97 -8.13 -7.21
N ALA A 102 4.96 -8.48 -8.03
CA ALA A 102 4.83 -9.64 -8.91
C ALA A 102 4.61 -10.93 -8.10
N VAL A 103 3.77 -11.85 -8.60
CA VAL A 103 3.43 -13.11 -7.92
C VAL A 103 4.66 -13.94 -7.50
N PRO A 104 5.73 -14.04 -8.31
CA PRO A 104 6.97 -14.69 -7.86
C PRO A 104 7.66 -13.95 -6.73
N ASP A 105 7.69 -12.61 -6.75
CA ASP A 105 8.35 -11.79 -5.73
C ASP A 105 7.60 -11.78 -4.39
N MET A 106 6.29 -12.05 -4.37
CA MET A 106 5.52 -12.27 -3.12
C MET A 106 6.20 -13.27 -2.18
N ARG A 107 6.90 -14.28 -2.72
CA ARG A 107 7.67 -15.24 -1.92
C ARG A 107 8.70 -14.55 -1.02
N SER A 108 9.39 -13.54 -1.53
CA SER A 108 10.39 -12.75 -0.80
C SER A 108 9.76 -12.03 0.40
N TYR A 109 8.55 -11.51 0.25
CA TYR A 109 7.80 -10.84 1.33
C TYR A 109 7.37 -11.82 2.42
N PHE A 110 6.89 -13.02 2.05
CA PHE A 110 6.60 -14.07 3.03
C PHE A 110 7.84 -14.50 3.80
N HIS A 111 8.98 -14.69 3.13
CA HIS A 111 10.24 -15.03 3.79
C HIS A 111 10.76 -13.91 4.70
N ALA A 112 10.42 -12.65 4.40
CA ALA A 112 10.73 -11.49 5.23
C ALA A 112 9.71 -11.27 6.37
N ASN A 113 8.69 -12.11 6.52
CA ASN A 113 7.57 -11.94 7.46
C ASN A 113 6.84 -10.60 7.29
N VAL A 114 6.77 -10.08 6.07
CA VAL A 114 5.98 -8.88 5.76
C VAL A 114 4.52 -9.27 5.59
N ILE A 115 3.61 -8.46 6.16
CA ILE A 115 2.17 -8.61 5.93
C ILE A 115 1.87 -8.29 4.47
N THR A 116 1.38 -9.28 3.72
CA THR A 116 1.09 -9.15 2.29
C THR A 116 -0.40 -9.29 2.01
N TYR A 117 -0.91 -8.40 1.16
CA TYR A 117 -2.26 -8.50 0.60
C TYR A 117 -2.16 -8.91 -0.87
N THR A 118 -2.95 -9.92 -1.25
CA THR A 118 -3.05 -10.33 -2.66
C THR A 118 -4.14 -9.54 -3.36
N ARG A 119 -3.95 -9.19 -4.63
CA ARG A 119 -4.98 -8.54 -5.43
C ARG A 119 -6.10 -9.52 -5.75
N LEU A 120 -7.32 -9.01 -5.74
CA LEU A 120 -8.48 -9.60 -6.38
C LEU A 120 -9.15 -8.50 -7.20
N SER A 121 -9.39 -8.76 -8.48
CA SER A 121 -10.00 -7.81 -9.41
C SER A 121 -10.79 -8.53 -10.51
N GLU A 122 -11.47 -7.77 -11.37
CA GLU A 122 -12.15 -8.30 -12.55
C GLU A 122 -11.19 -8.90 -13.59
N VAL A 123 -9.91 -8.48 -13.58
CA VAL A 123 -8.86 -9.00 -14.47
C VAL A 123 -8.11 -10.16 -13.83
N GLU A 124 -8.01 -10.17 -12.50
CA GLU A 124 -7.32 -11.19 -11.70
C GLU A 124 -8.31 -11.83 -10.71
N PRO A 125 -9.26 -12.67 -11.18
CA PRO A 125 -10.34 -13.20 -10.35
C PRO A 125 -9.89 -14.34 -9.41
N SER A 126 -8.64 -14.77 -9.52
CA SER A 126 -8.04 -15.83 -8.70
C SER A 126 -6.83 -15.25 -7.95
N PRO A 127 -6.99 -14.89 -6.66
CA PRO A 127 -5.96 -14.18 -5.92
C PRO A 127 -4.78 -15.12 -5.62
N ALA A 128 -3.59 -14.74 -6.08
CA ALA A 128 -2.40 -15.53 -5.88
C ALA A 128 -2.05 -15.69 -4.40
N TRP A 129 -1.57 -16.88 -4.01
CA TRP A 129 -1.14 -17.15 -2.63
C TRP A 129 -2.19 -16.84 -1.55
N ILE A 130 -3.49 -16.89 -1.86
CA ILE A 130 -4.57 -16.50 -0.94
C ILE A 130 -4.43 -17.17 0.43
N GLU A 131 -4.04 -18.44 0.49
CA GLU A 131 -3.84 -19.17 1.75
C GLU A 131 -2.75 -18.56 2.65
N LYS A 132 -1.70 -17.97 2.06
CA LYS A 132 -0.59 -17.33 2.78
C LYS A 132 -0.78 -15.83 2.99
N ALA A 133 -1.51 -15.15 2.10
CA ALA A 133 -1.76 -13.73 2.22
C ALA A 133 -2.60 -13.42 3.46
N ALA A 134 -2.25 -12.35 4.17
CA ALA A 134 -2.97 -11.90 5.36
C ALA A 134 -4.26 -11.17 5.01
N GLY A 135 -4.33 -10.59 3.81
CA GLY A 135 -5.49 -9.87 3.34
C GLY A 135 -5.61 -9.85 1.82
N VAL A 136 -6.63 -9.16 1.36
CA VAL A 136 -6.95 -8.97 -0.05
C VAL A 136 -7.06 -7.48 -0.35
N TRP A 137 -6.37 -7.05 -1.41
CA TRP A 137 -6.56 -5.75 -2.03
C TRP A 137 -7.61 -5.90 -3.14
N LEU A 138 -8.80 -5.35 -2.89
CA LEU A 138 -9.89 -5.29 -3.87
C LEU A 138 -9.64 -4.10 -4.80
N ASP A 139 -9.26 -4.41 -6.03
CA ASP A 139 -8.99 -3.41 -7.06
C ASP A 139 -10.04 -3.49 -8.16
N GLY A 140 -10.40 -2.34 -8.73
CA GLY A 140 -11.34 -2.27 -9.85
C GLY A 140 -10.79 -1.33 -10.90
N PHE A 141 -10.43 -1.86 -12.06
CA PHE A 141 -9.85 -1.10 -13.17
C PHE A 141 -10.94 -0.37 -13.95
N GLU A 142 -11.98 -1.09 -14.36
CA GLU A 142 -13.07 -0.57 -15.19
C GLU A 142 -14.28 -0.08 -14.39
N GLY A 143 -14.47 -0.58 -13.16
CA GLY A 143 -15.59 -0.20 -12.31
C GLY A 143 -15.63 -0.96 -10.99
N GLU A 144 -16.65 -0.69 -10.18
CA GLU A 144 -16.94 -1.50 -9.00
C GLU A 144 -17.55 -2.83 -9.44
N TRP A 145 -16.90 -3.93 -9.06
CA TRP A 145 -17.30 -5.28 -9.46
C TRP A 145 -17.59 -6.19 -8.25
N PHE A 146 -17.13 -5.84 -7.06
CA PHE A 146 -17.30 -6.63 -5.84
C PHE A 146 -18.53 -6.18 -5.05
N SER A 147 -19.19 -7.14 -4.40
CA SER A 147 -20.36 -6.89 -3.55
C SER A 147 -20.00 -7.04 -2.08
N SER A 148 -20.94 -6.67 -1.20
CA SER A 148 -20.85 -6.98 0.24
C SER A 148 -20.70 -8.47 0.51
N GLN A 149 -21.24 -9.34 -0.36
CA GLN A 149 -21.06 -10.79 -0.26
C GLN A 149 -19.60 -11.19 -0.47
N VAL A 150 -18.95 -10.65 -1.51
CA VAL A 150 -17.52 -10.92 -1.78
C VAL A 150 -16.66 -10.51 -0.58
N ILE A 151 -16.93 -9.34 0.00
CA ILE A 151 -16.24 -8.87 1.20
C ILE A 151 -16.50 -9.82 2.39
N GLY A 152 -17.75 -10.22 2.61
CA GLY A 152 -18.14 -11.14 3.68
C GLY A 152 -17.46 -12.51 3.57
N ASP A 153 -17.37 -13.04 2.35
CA ASP A 153 -16.74 -14.33 2.07
C ASP A 153 -15.24 -14.29 2.39
N LEU A 154 -14.54 -13.23 2.00
CA LEU A 154 -13.12 -13.04 2.30
C LEU A 154 -12.86 -12.88 3.81
N LEU A 155 -13.71 -12.10 4.49
CA LEU A 155 -13.64 -11.95 5.95
C LEU A 155 -13.88 -13.30 6.66
N SER A 156 -14.81 -14.13 6.14
CA SER A 156 -15.10 -15.45 6.70
C SER A 156 -13.92 -16.43 6.58
N GLN A 157 -13.03 -16.22 5.60
CA GLN A 157 -11.76 -16.93 5.43
C GLN A 157 -10.63 -16.37 6.32
N GLY A 158 -10.94 -15.41 7.20
CA GLY A 158 -9.96 -14.77 8.08
C GLY A 158 -9.07 -13.73 7.37
N LYS A 159 -9.42 -13.30 6.15
CA LYS A 159 -8.66 -12.29 5.42
C LYS A 159 -9.06 -10.89 5.84
N GLN A 160 -8.09 -10.01 6.01
CA GLN A 160 -8.36 -8.57 6.02
C GLN A 160 -8.71 -8.11 4.59
N VAL A 161 -9.54 -7.08 4.47
CA VAL A 161 -9.97 -6.57 3.16
C VAL A 161 -9.69 -5.07 3.10
N CYS A 162 -8.98 -4.65 2.05
CA CYS A 162 -8.77 -3.25 1.72
C CYS A 162 -9.27 -3.01 0.29
N GLY A 163 -10.12 -2.01 0.09
CA GLY A 163 -10.66 -1.68 -1.22
C GLY A 163 -10.64 -0.18 -1.47
N ILE A 164 -10.60 0.20 -2.74
CA ILE A 164 -10.62 1.61 -3.15
C ILE A 164 -12.08 2.07 -3.23
N SER A 165 -12.44 3.06 -2.41
CA SER A 165 -13.71 3.77 -2.57
C SER A 165 -13.55 4.90 -3.59
N ARG A 166 -14.36 4.89 -4.65
CA ARG A 166 -14.49 6.00 -5.60
C ARG A 166 -15.69 6.89 -5.24
N VAL A 167 -15.79 7.34 -4.00
CA VAL A 167 -16.78 8.36 -3.63
C VAL A 167 -16.21 9.72 -4.01
N ALA A 168 -16.59 10.24 -5.17
CA ALA A 168 -16.38 11.64 -5.50
C ALA A 168 -17.35 12.46 -4.64
N TRP A 169 -16.83 13.21 -3.66
CA TRP A 169 -17.60 14.27 -3.02
C TRP A 169 -17.78 15.39 -4.05
N ALA A 170 -19.00 15.52 -4.58
CA ALA A 170 -19.42 16.64 -5.40
C ALA A 170 -19.84 17.82 -4.52
#